data_AF-A0AAR5P2D9-F1
#
_entry.id   AF-A0AAR5P2D9-F1
#
_cell.length_a   1.000
_cell.length_b   1.000
_cell.length_c   1.000
_cell.angle_alpha   90.00
_cell.angle_beta   90.00
_cell.angle_gamma   90.00
#
_symmetry.space_group_name_H-M   'P 1'
#
loop_
_entity.id
_entity.type
_entity.pdbx_description
1 polymer ?
#
loop_
_entity_poly.entity_id
_entity_poly.type
_entity_poly.pdbx_seq_one_letter_code
_entity_poly.pdbx_strand_id
1 'polypeptide(L)'
;MRHLALALYMLLLLYLPVVPLSSAQRLPPPKSYHYEDEDDDQPLVPQDDNEEFVQVNVTNEKGLFVGAPCEFPCSSRLQHVSCNPVTNKCDCVKKYPVKLNNAYYGCSKPKKLGEQCYYHETCVYTDQHASCIQIHHNAICLCQNGYHSVSIQKPSQKVFCAEDVQVITKDFSTFAGVLSGIET
;
A
#
# COMPACT_ATOMS: atom_id res chain seq x y z
N MET A 1 12.10 -37.53 49.55
CA MET A 1 11.83 -36.23 48.89
C MET A 1 12.07 -36.22 47.37
N ARG A 2 13.12 -36.87 46.84
CA ARG A 2 13.39 -36.92 45.38
C ARG A 2 12.31 -37.62 44.54
N HIS A 3 11.68 -38.68 45.05
CA HIS A 3 10.62 -39.39 44.32
C HIS A 3 9.30 -38.63 44.23
N LEU A 4 9.00 -37.75 45.21
CA LEU A 4 7.80 -36.92 45.18
C LEU A 4 7.91 -35.81 44.12
N ALA A 5 9.11 -35.25 43.96
CA ALA A 5 9.39 -34.23 42.95
C ALA A 5 9.27 -34.78 41.52
N LEU A 6 9.73 -36.02 41.28
CA LEU A 6 9.57 -36.70 39.99
C LEU A 6 8.11 -37.00 39.67
N ALA A 7 7.32 -37.41 40.67
CA ALA A 7 5.88 -37.65 40.48
C ALA A 7 5.11 -36.36 40.16
N LEU A 8 5.43 -35.25 40.83
CA LEU A 8 4.85 -33.92 40.55
C LEU A 8 5.23 -33.40 39.16
N TYR A 9 6.47 -33.64 38.72
CA TYR A 9 6.93 -33.24 37.39
C TYR A 9 6.23 -34.02 36.26
N MET A 10 6.01 -35.33 36.47
CA MET A 10 5.26 -36.17 35.52
C MET A 10 3.77 -35.82 35.46
N LEU A 11 3.17 -35.43 36.59
CA LEU A 11 1.80 -34.90 36.62
C LEU A 11 1.69 -33.56 35.86
N LEU A 12 2.67 -32.66 36.01
CA LEU A 12 2.73 -31.38 35.29
C LEU A 12 2.81 -31.54 33.76
N LEU A 13 3.49 -32.57 33.27
CA LEU A 13 3.56 -32.89 31.84
C LEU A 13 2.23 -33.44 31.27
N LEU A 14 1.37 -34.02 32.12
CA LEU A 14 0.06 -34.53 31.72
C LEU A 14 -1.03 -33.44 31.68
N TYR A 15 -0.80 -32.28 32.29
CA TYR A 15 -1.74 -31.14 32.31
C TYR A 15 -1.37 -30.00 31.35
N LEU A 16 -0.27 -30.11 30.60
CA LEU A 16 0.00 -29.20 29.50
C LEU A 16 -0.98 -29.50 28.37
N PRO A 17 -1.81 -28.53 27.93
CA PRO A 17 -2.66 -28.75 26.77
C PRO A 17 -1.74 -28.97 25.57
N VAL A 18 -1.72 -30.20 25.07
CA VAL A 18 -1.19 -30.50 23.74
C VAL A 18 -2.09 -29.74 22.78
N VAL A 19 -1.68 -28.54 22.39
CA VAL A 19 -2.36 -27.77 21.36
C VAL A 19 -2.26 -28.62 20.10
N PRO A 20 -3.37 -29.16 19.57
CA PRO A 20 -3.30 -29.96 18.37
C PRO A 20 -2.89 -29.01 17.23
N LEU A 21 -1.70 -29.24 16.67
CA LEU A 21 -1.21 -28.59 15.46
C LEU A 21 -1.98 -29.15 14.24
N SER A 22 -3.31 -29.06 14.26
CA SER A 22 -4.17 -29.60 13.22
C SER A 22 -5.31 -28.63 12.92
N SER A 23 -4.92 -27.47 12.40
CA SER A 23 -5.69 -26.74 11.40
C SER A 23 -4.73 -25.86 10.61
N ALA A 24 -3.75 -26.50 9.97
CA ALA A 24 -3.18 -25.94 8.75
C ALA A 24 -4.34 -25.85 7.75
N GLN A 25 -4.88 -24.64 7.54
CA GLN A 25 -5.75 -24.36 6.41
C GLN A 25 -4.91 -24.58 5.16
N ARG A 26 -4.97 -25.80 4.63
CA ARG A 26 -4.55 -26.12 3.26
C ARG A 26 -5.46 -25.31 2.36
N LEU A 27 -5.01 -24.11 1.98
CA LEU A 27 -5.57 -23.43 0.83
C LEU A 27 -5.48 -24.40 -0.36
N PRO A 28 -6.53 -24.53 -1.18
CA PRO A 28 -6.44 -25.32 -2.39
C PRO A 28 -5.25 -24.81 -3.21
N PRO A 29 -4.43 -25.71 -3.79
CA PRO A 29 -3.37 -25.25 -4.67
C PRO A 29 -4.00 -24.38 -5.76
N PRO A 30 -3.34 -23.27 -6.17
CA PRO A 30 -3.81 -22.49 -7.29
C PRO A 30 -3.99 -23.45 -8.48
N LYS A 31 -5.08 -23.28 -9.24
CA LYS A 31 -5.24 -23.97 -10.52
C LYS A 31 -3.93 -23.81 -11.29
N SER A 32 -3.32 -24.94 -11.66
CA SER A 32 -2.17 -24.97 -12.56
C SER A 32 -2.52 -24.08 -13.75
N TYR A 33 -1.77 -22.99 -13.94
CA TYR A 33 -1.76 -22.35 -15.24
C TYR A 33 -1.22 -23.40 -16.19
N HIS A 34 -2.07 -23.86 -17.09
CA HIS A 34 -1.62 -24.62 -18.25
C HIS A 34 -0.73 -23.65 -19.02
N TYR A 35 0.58 -23.77 -18.86
CA TYR A 35 1.49 -23.32 -19.90
C TYR A 35 1.26 -24.35 -21.02
N GLU A 36 0.45 -23.99 -21.99
CA GLU A 36 0.53 -24.64 -23.28
C GLU A 36 1.88 -24.22 -23.86
N ASP A 37 2.84 -25.14 -23.81
CA ASP A 37 4.01 -25.13 -24.68
C ASP A 37 3.47 -25.21 -26.12
N GLU A 38 3.30 -24.07 -26.75
CA GLU A 38 3.38 -23.97 -28.20
C GLU A 38 4.78 -23.48 -28.54
N ASP A 39 5.66 -24.45 -28.78
CA ASP A 39 6.83 -24.29 -29.63
C ASP A 39 6.37 -23.69 -30.96
N ASP A 40 6.60 -22.39 -31.16
CA ASP A 40 6.72 -21.83 -32.50
C ASP A 40 7.87 -20.83 -32.52
N ASP A 41 9.00 -21.31 -33.01
CA ASP A 41 10.21 -20.56 -33.33
C ASP A 41 9.88 -19.39 -34.27
N GLN A 42 9.65 -18.19 -33.73
CA GLN A 42 9.61 -16.98 -34.54
C GLN A 42 11.03 -16.38 -34.65
N PRO A 43 11.59 -16.24 -35.86
CA PRO A 43 12.89 -15.61 -36.06
C PRO A 43 12.83 -14.15 -35.63
N LEU A 44 13.81 -13.72 -34.82
CA LEU A 44 14.07 -12.32 -34.51
C LEU A 44 14.37 -11.56 -35.82
N VAL A 45 13.38 -10.84 -36.35
CA VAL A 45 13.60 -9.87 -37.42
C VAL A 45 14.36 -8.69 -36.82
N PRO A 46 15.52 -8.28 -37.37
CA PRO A 46 16.23 -7.10 -36.90
C PRO A 46 15.37 -5.87 -37.15
N GLN A 47 14.98 -5.15 -36.10
CA GLN A 47 14.39 -3.82 -36.25
C GLN A 47 15.53 -2.85 -36.53
N ASP A 48 15.56 -2.37 -37.75
CA ASP A 48 16.41 -1.32 -38.29
C ASP A 48 16.28 -0.03 -37.46
N ASP A 49 17.39 0.40 -36.87
CA ASP A 49 17.55 1.65 -36.12
C ASP A 49 17.45 2.85 -37.07
N ASN A 50 16.24 3.18 -37.50
CA ASN A 50 15.93 4.46 -38.12
C ASN A 50 15.19 5.34 -37.10
N GLU A 51 15.97 6.13 -36.36
CA GLU A 51 15.49 7.24 -35.53
C GLU A 51 14.90 8.35 -36.41
N GLU A 52 13.73 8.10 -37.00
CA GLU A 52 12.92 9.18 -37.56
C GLU A 52 12.21 9.87 -36.39
N PHE A 53 12.77 11.01 -35.97
CA PHE A 53 12.09 11.99 -35.13
C PHE A 53 10.83 12.47 -35.87
N VAL A 54 9.74 11.71 -35.75
CA VAL A 54 8.42 12.15 -36.17
C VAL A 54 8.04 13.31 -35.26
N GLN A 55 8.18 14.52 -35.78
CA GLN A 55 7.55 15.70 -35.20
C GLN A 55 6.04 15.48 -35.25
N VAL A 56 5.49 14.92 -34.17
CA VAL A 56 4.05 14.75 -33.99
C VAL A 56 3.44 16.14 -33.90
N ASN A 57 2.77 16.54 -34.98
CA ASN A 57 1.95 17.74 -35.03
C ASN A 57 0.98 17.75 -33.84
N VAL A 58 1.04 18.80 -33.02
CA VAL A 58 0.39 19.01 -31.70
C VAL A 58 -1.15 19.09 -31.76
N THR A 59 -1.81 18.48 -32.74
CA THR A 59 -3.24 18.71 -33.00
C THR A 59 -4.21 17.56 -32.71
N ASN A 60 -3.77 16.32 -32.44
CA ASN A 60 -4.73 15.18 -32.41
C ASN A 60 -4.68 14.22 -31.20
N GLU A 61 -4.06 14.56 -30.07
CA GLU A 61 -4.10 13.71 -28.86
C GLU A 61 -5.33 13.97 -27.97
N LYS A 62 -6.51 14.16 -28.57
CA LYS A 62 -7.74 14.37 -27.81
C LYS A 62 -8.09 13.10 -27.04
N GLY A 63 -8.27 13.23 -25.73
CA GLY A 63 -8.76 12.17 -24.85
C GLY A 63 -7.88 10.92 -24.67
N LEU A 64 -6.61 10.96 -25.05
CA LEU A 64 -5.69 9.80 -24.94
C LEU A 64 -5.06 9.63 -23.55
N PHE A 65 -5.01 10.69 -22.75
CA PHE A 65 -4.41 10.69 -21.42
C PHE A 65 -5.23 11.55 -20.43
N VAL A 66 -5.00 11.37 -19.13
CA VAL A 66 -5.63 12.19 -18.08
C VAL A 66 -5.19 13.65 -18.23
N GLY A 67 -6.16 14.57 -18.37
CA GLY A 67 -5.93 15.99 -18.59
C GLY A 67 -5.96 16.42 -20.06
N ALA A 68 -5.98 15.46 -20.99
CA ALA A 68 -6.12 15.75 -22.42
C ALA A 68 -7.48 16.43 -22.70
N PRO A 69 -7.54 17.37 -23.67
CA PRO A 69 -8.81 17.94 -24.11
C PRO A 69 -9.72 16.85 -24.72
N CYS A 70 -11.02 16.95 -24.52
CA CYS A 70 -12.02 16.01 -25.02
C CYS A 70 -13.30 16.72 -25.47
N GLU A 71 -13.81 16.33 -26.64
CA GLU A 71 -15.15 16.66 -27.15
C GLU A 71 -16.12 15.46 -27.03
N PHE A 72 -15.55 14.25 -26.96
CA PHE A 72 -16.19 12.94 -26.95
C PHE A 72 -15.66 12.12 -25.75
N PRO A 73 -16.19 10.92 -25.43
CA PRO A 73 -15.66 10.10 -24.33
C PRO A 73 -14.14 9.89 -24.47
N CYS A 74 -13.44 9.97 -23.34
CA CYS A 74 -12.02 9.68 -23.24
C CYS A 74 -11.72 8.24 -23.66
N SER A 75 -10.48 7.98 -24.05
CA SER A 75 -10.02 6.65 -24.48
C SER A 75 -10.43 5.56 -23.49
N SER A 76 -10.96 4.44 -24.01
CA SER A 76 -11.36 3.27 -23.21
C SER A 76 -10.18 2.58 -22.51
N ARG A 77 -8.94 2.91 -22.88
CA ARG A 77 -7.72 2.44 -22.21
C ARG A 77 -7.50 3.11 -20.86
N LEU A 78 -8.06 4.30 -20.66
CA LEU A 78 -7.94 5.04 -19.40
C LEU A 78 -8.92 4.49 -18.36
N GLN A 79 -8.39 3.99 -17.25
CA GLN A 79 -9.24 3.44 -16.19
C GLN A 79 -9.88 4.57 -15.38
N HIS A 80 -11.20 4.49 -15.20
CA HIS A 80 -11.95 5.40 -14.31
C HIS A 80 -11.83 6.89 -14.67
N VAL A 81 -11.73 7.20 -15.96
CA VAL A 81 -11.66 8.56 -16.50
C VAL A 81 -12.92 8.86 -17.31
N SER A 82 -13.39 10.11 -17.26
CA SER A 82 -14.51 10.59 -18.07
C SER A 82 -14.24 12.02 -18.57
N CYS A 83 -14.83 12.38 -19.71
CA CYS A 83 -14.74 13.75 -20.21
C CYS A 83 -15.56 14.68 -19.30
N ASN A 84 -14.91 15.65 -18.68
CA ASN A 84 -15.57 16.63 -17.83
C ASN A 84 -16.22 17.71 -18.71
N PRO A 85 -17.56 17.88 -18.68
CA PRO A 85 -18.26 18.81 -19.57
C PRO A 85 -18.02 20.29 -19.24
N VAL A 86 -17.47 20.59 -18.06
CA VAL A 86 -17.15 21.98 -17.66
C VAL A 86 -15.77 22.38 -18.16
N THR A 87 -14.78 21.49 -18.05
CA THR A 87 -13.39 21.78 -18.42
C THR A 87 -13.03 21.30 -19.83
N ASN A 88 -13.89 20.51 -20.47
CA ASN A 88 -13.64 19.80 -21.73
C ASN A 88 -12.31 19.03 -21.70
N LYS A 89 -12.00 18.41 -20.56
CA LYS A 89 -10.79 17.61 -20.34
C LYS A 89 -11.12 16.26 -19.73
N CYS A 90 -10.30 15.26 -20.04
CA CYS A 90 -10.37 13.94 -19.43
C CYS A 90 -9.96 14.02 -17.97
N ASP A 91 -10.88 13.72 -17.06
CA ASP A 91 -10.63 13.81 -15.63
C ASP A 91 -11.15 12.59 -14.88
N CYS A 92 -10.63 12.41 -13.68
CA CYS A 92 -11.00 11.30 -12.82
C CYS A 92 -12.48 11.35 -12.42
N VAL A 93 -13.14 10.19 -12.42
CA VAL A 93 -14.49 10.12 -11.84
C VAL A 93 -14.44 10.26 -10.32
N LYS A 94 -15.49 10.80 -9.70
CA LYS A 94 -15.53 11.15 -8.25
C LYS A 94 -15.13 10.01 -7.30
N LYS A 95 -15.41 8.75 -7.65
CA LYS A 95 -15.10 7.57 -6.82
C LYS A 95 -13.63 7.14 -6.90
N TYR A 96 -12.89 7.62 -7.90
CA TYR A 96 -11.51 7.26 -8.20
C TYR A 96 -10.67 8.53 -8.35
N PRO A 97 -10.50 9.34 -7.29
CA PRO A 97 -9.92 10.67 -7.40
C PRO A 97 -8.40 10.69 -7.59
N VAL A 98 -7.71 9.56 -7.46
CA VAL A 98 -6.26 9.49 -7.50
C VAL A 98 -5.78 9.43 -8.94
N LYS A 99 -5.09 10.47 -9.41
CA LYS A 99 -4.38 10.46 -10.71
C LYS A 99 -3.13 9.59 -10.58
N LEU A 100 -3.01 8.58 -11.41
CA LEU A 100 -1.81 7.75 -11.46
C LEU A 100 -0.68 8.55 -12.13
N ASN A 101 0.57 8.30 -11.74
CA ASN A 101 1.72 9.02 -12.29
C ASN A 101 1.85 8.84 -13.81
N ASN A 102 1.50 7.66 -14.33
CA ASN A 102 1.35 7.47 -15.76
C ASN A 102 -0.02 7.98 -16.24
N ALA A 103 -0.03 9.09 -16.96
CA ALA A 103 -1.24 9.72 -17.49
C ALA A 103 -2.03 8.84 -18.47
N TYR A 104 -1.42 7.79 -19.03
CA TYR A 104 -2.07 6.81 -19.92
C TYR A 104 -2.77 5.67 -19.17
N TYR A 105 -2.64 5.57 -17.84
CA TYR A 105 -3.31 4.54 -17.04
C TYR A 105 -4.66 5.00 -16.48
N GLY A 106 -4.82 6.30 -16.22
CA GLY A 106 -6.07 6.85 -15.70
C GLY A 106 -6.01 7.14 -14.20
N CYS A 107 -7.08 6.78 -13.50
CA CYS A 107 -7.28 7.10 -12.10
C CYS A 107 -7.63 5.88 -11.26
N SER A 108 -7.35 5.94 -9.96
CA SER A 108 -7.58 4.84 -9.03
C SER A 108 -8.23 5.28 -7.72
N LYS A 109 -8.59 4.31 -6.88
CA LYS A 109 -9.12 4.57 -5.54
C LYS A 109 -7.96 4.85 -4.57
N PRO A 110 -8.16 5.73 -3.59
CA PRO A 110 -7.22 5.89 -2.50
C PRO A 110 -7.12 4.60 -1.68
N LYS A 111 -5.94 4.38 -1.11
CA LYS A 111 -5.61 3.23 -0.26
C LYS A 111 -5.18 3.71 1.11
N LYS A 112 -5.71 3.07 2.15
CA LYS A 112 -5.38 3.39 3.55
C LYS A 112 -4.12 2.65 3.99
N LEU A 113 -3.50 3.13 5.05
CA LEU A 113 -2.40 2.43 5.72
C LEU A 113 -2.80 0.99 6.07
N GLY A 114 -1.94 0.04 5.75
CA GLY A 114 -2.17 -1.40 5.92
C GLY A 114 -2.94 -2.07 4.77
N GLU A 115 -3.49 -1.33 3.81
CA GLU A 115 -4.15 -1.91 2.64
C GLU A 115 -3.16 -2.26 1.53
N GLN A 116 -3.48 -3.28 0.73
CA GLN A 116 -2.73 -3.61 -0.48
C GLN A 116 -2.84 -2.49 -1.52
N CYS A 117 -1.69 -2.13 -2.10
CA CYS A 117 -1.53 -1.09 -3.09
C CYS A 117 -0.81 -1.61 -4.33
N TYR A 118 -1.08 -0.98 -5.47
CA TYR A 118 -0.38 -1.21 -6.74
C TYR A 118 0.38 0.03 -7.20
N TYR A 119 -0.03 1.20 -6.71
CA TYR A 119 0.44 2.51 -7.15
C TYR A 119 0.73 3.38 -5.93
N HIS A 120 1.87 4.06 -5.93
CA HIS A 120 2.33 4.90 -4.82
C HIS A 120 1.35 6.06 -4.53
N GLU A 121 0.79 6.66 -5.59
CA GLU A 121 -0.11 7.81 -5.53
C GLU A 121 -1.37 7.49 -4.72
N THR A 122 -1.80 6.22 -4.71
CA THR A 122 -2.99 5.79 -3.97
C THR A 122 -2.79 5.84 -2.46
N CYS A 123 -1.56 5.59 -1.98
CA CYS A 123 -1.21 5.73 -0.57
C CYS A 123 -1.06 7.20 -0.19
N VAL A 124 -0.30 7.96 -1.01
CA VAL A 124 -0.02 9.40 -0.78
C VAL A 124 -1.28 10.24 -0.73
N TYR A 125 -2.29 9.88 -1.52
CA TYR A 125 -3.58 10.57 -1.50
C TYR A 125 -4.27 10.50 -0.12
N THR A 126 -4.12 9.39 0.59
CA THR A 126 -4.72 9.21 1.93
C THR A 126 -3.87 9.88 3.01
N ASP A 127 -2.55 9.77 2.90
CA ASP A 127 -1.58 10.33 3.83
C ASP A 127 -0.29 10.69 3.08
N GLN A 128 0.15 11.94 3.18
CA GLN A 128 1.31 12.45 2.43
C GLN A 128 2.61 11.74 2.78
N HIS A 129 2.70 11.16 3.97
CA HIS A 129 3.85 10.42 4.47
C HIS A 129 3.66 8.90 4.35
N ALA A 130 2.66 8.45 3.60
CA ALA A 130 2.53 7.05 3.22
C ALA A 130 3.23 6.76 1.88
N SER A 131 3.67 5.51 1.71
CA SER A 131 4.20 4.99 0.45
C SER A 131 3.76 3.55 0.24
N CYS A 132 3.71 3.11 -1.01
CA CYS A 132 3.45 1.72 -1.36
C CYS A 132 4.77 0.93 -1.28
N ILE A 133 4.91 0.10 -0.25
CA ILE A 133 6.15 -0.65 0.04
C ILE A 133 5.90 -2.14 -0.22
N GLN A 134 6.80 -2.77 -0.99
CA GLN A 134 6.75 -4.22 -1.23
C GLN A 134 7.31 -4.98 -0.03
N ILE A 135 6.49 -5.86 0.54
CA ILE A 135 6.85 -6.81 1.59
C ILE A 135 6.57 -8.22 1.08
N HIS A 136 7.64 -8.96 0.79
CA HIS A 136 7.59 -10.26 0.11
C HIS A 136 6.85 -10.17 -1.25
N HIS A 137 5.69 -10.82 -1.36
CA HIS A 137 4.86 -10.88 -2.57
C HIS A 137 3.69 -9.89 -2.55
N ASN A 138 3.55 -9.08 -1.50
CA ASN A 138 2.50 -8.07 -1.39
C ASN A 138 3.12 -6.68 -1.41
N ALA A 139 2.40 -5.70 -1.95
CA ALA A 139 2.72 -4.30 -1.75
C ALA A 139 1.61 -3.67 -0.91
N ILE A 140 2.00 -2.98 0.17
CA ILE A 140 1.07 -2.40 1.14
C ILE A 140 1.41 -0.94 1.44
N CYS A 141 0.40 -0.13 1.74
CA CYS A 141 0.61 1.25 2.14
C CYS A 141 1.16 1.31 3.57
N LEU A 142 2.36 1.85 3.73
CA LEU A 142 3.04 2.04 5.02
C LEU A 142 3.60 3.45 5.14
N CYS A 143 3.93 3.86 6.37
CA CYS A 143 4.60 5.13 6.59
C CYS A 143 6.02 5.11 6.04
N GLN A 144 6.44 6.26 5.51
CA GLN A 144 7.80 6.51 5.06
C GLN A 144 8.77 6.51 6.26
N ASN A 145 10.07 6.41 5.98
CA ASN A 145 11.09 6.41 7.02
C ASN A 145 11.05 7.71 7.83
N GLY A 146 11.17 7.60 9.16
CA GLY A 146 11.02 8.73 10.10
C GLY A 146 9.56 9.05 10.46
N TYR A 147 8.61 8.23 10.02
CA TYR A 147 7.21 8.31 10.41
C TYR A 147 6.71 6.96 10.89
N HIS A 148 5.81 6.97 11.87
CA HIS A 148 5.14 5.78 12.39
C HIS A 148 3.62 5.88 12.27
N SER A 149 2.95 4.74 12.18
CA SER A 149 1.49 4.70 12.13
C SER A 149 0.90 4.95 13.51
N VAL A 150 0.06 5.98 13.63
CA VAL A 150 -0.73 6.27 14.82
C VAL A 150 -2.21 6.07 14.52
N SER A 151 -2.97 5.65 15.52
CA SER A 151 -4.42 5.50 15.41
C SER A 151 -5.14 6.35 16.44
N ILE A 152 -6.09 7.17 16.00
CA ILE A 152 -6.97 7.94 16.87
C ILE A 152 -8.37 7.33 16.78
N GLN A 153 -8.92 6.99 17.94
CA GLN A 153 -10.30 6.55 18.08
C GLN A 153 -11.14 7.76 18.50
N LYS A 154 -11.82 8.44 17.56
CA LYS A 154 -13.08 9.24 17.71
C LYS A 154 -13.22 10.28 16.59
N PRO A 155 -14.40 10.41 15.93
CA PRO A 155 -15.62 9.59 16.00
C PRO A 155 -15.55 8.29 15.19
N SER A 156 -14.54 8.12 14.33
CA SER A 156 -14.20 6.87 13.64
C SER A 156 -12.71 6.57 13.85
N GLN A 157 -12.31 5.31 13.74
CA GLN A 157 -10.90 4.93 13.81
C GLN A 157 -10.19 5.47 12.55
N LYS A 158 -9.26 6.42 12.75
CA LYS A 158 -8.39 6.93 11.69
C LYS A 158 -6.95 6.53 12.00
N VAL A 159 -6.28 5.93 11.01
CA VAL A 159 -4.86 5.60 11.05
C VAL A 159 -4.13 6.55 10.10
N PHE A 160 -3.04 7.16 10.56
CA PHE A 160 -2.23 8.11 9.79
C PHE A 160 -0.76 8.05 10.22
N CYS A 161 0.14 8.64 9.44
CA CYS A 161 1.56 8.70 9.73
C CYS A 161 1.89 9.94 10.56
N ALA A 162 2.61 9.75 11.66
CA ALA A 162 3.12 10.82 12.51
C ALA A 162 4.65 10.77 12.51
N GLU A 163 5.28 11.94 12.56
CA GLU A 163 6.75 12.05 12.58
C GLU A 163 7.31 11.46 13.88
N ASP A 164 8.45 10.78 13.77
CA ASP A 164 9.19 10.23 14.90
C ASP A 164 9.82 11.37 15.69
N VAL A 165 9.08 11.92 16.67
CA VAL A 165 9.67 12.85 17.63
C VAL A 165 10.64 12.07 18.50
N GLN A 166 11.93 12.34 18.37
CA GLN A 166 12.91 11.97 19.38
C GLN A 166 12.54 12.72 20.66
N VAL A 167 11.73 12.09 21.52
CA VAL A 167 11.50 12.60 22.87
C VAL A 167 12.85 12.50 23.57
N ILE A 168 13.60 13.61 23.54
CA ILE A 168 14.66 13.85 24.53
C ILE A 168 13.95 13.68 25.86
N THR A 169 14.28 12.60 26.57
CA THR A 169 13.90 12.35 27.95
C THR A 169 14.45 13.50 28.79
N LYS A 170 13.77 14.65 28.79
CA LYS A 170 14.06 15.73 29.72
C LYS A 170 13.53 15.28 31.08
N ASP A 171 14.43 14.61 31.79
CA ASP A 171 14.53 14.52 33.24
C ASP A 171 13.21 14.69 34.00
N PHE A 172 12.49 13.58 34.17
CA PHE A 172 11.47 13.42 35.21
C PHE A 172 12.00 13.77 36.62
N SER A 173 13.32 13.85 36.80
CA SER A 173 13.99 14.25 38.04
C SER A 173 13.73 15.71 38.45
N THR A 174 13.41 16.63 37.51
CA THR A 174 13.11 18.03 37.86
C THR A 174 11.71 18.22 38.46
N PHE A 175 10.76 17.32 38.19
CA PHE A 175 9.40 17.44 38.75
C PHE A 175 9.30 16.93 40.21
N ALA A 176 10.25 16.11 40.67
CA ALA A 176 10.30 15.64 42.05
C ALA A 176 10.86 16.68 43.04
N GLY A 177 11.50 17.75 42.56
CA GLY A 177 12.13 18.77 43.41
C GLY A 177 11.20 19.85 43.97
N VAL A 178 9.93 19.89 43.55
CA VAL A 178 8.99 20.96 43.94
C VAL A 178 8.00 20.50 45.03
N LEU A 179 8.00 19.22 45.41
CA LEU A 179 7.08 18.68 46.43
C LEU A 179 7.70 18.52 47.83
N SER A 180 9.01 18.67 47.99
CA SER A 180 9.62 18.81 49.32
C SER A 180 9.67 20.28 49.73
N GLY A 181 8.49 20.92 49.76
CA GLY A 181 8.25 22.12 50.55
C GLY A 181 8.33 21.73 52.03
N ILE A 182 9.51 21.92 52.60
CA ILE A 182 9.84 21.77 54.01
C ILE A 182 8.90 22.63 54.85
N GLU A 183 8.22 21.99 55.80
CA GLU A 183 7.65 22.62 56.98
C GLU A 183 8.78 23.28 57.77
N THR A 184 8.72 24.61 57.94
CA THR A 184 9.35 25.34 59.05
C THR A 184 8.55 26.59 59.35
#